data_AF-Q4WYT6-F1
#
_entry.id   AF-Q4WYT6-F1
#
_cell.length_a   1.000
_cell.length_b   1.000
_cell.length_c   1.000
_cell.angle_alpha   90.00
_cell.angle_beta   90.00
_cell.angle_gamma   90.00
#
_symmetry.space_group_name_H-M   'P 1'
#
loop_
_entity.id
_entity.type
_entity.pdbx_description
1 polymer ?
#
loop_
_entity_poly.entity_id
_entity_poly.type
_entity_poly.pdbx_seq_one_letter_code
_entity_poly.pdbx_strand_id
1 'polypeptide(L)'
;MRLSTLLLPLLPLALANPNPNPVAAPDPQSTGGGLLSELPTILNGVKELLSEDTLNDLQTIVKGGAVLLGGDNPANIAKLLSNDNVNKLQDVIDNAHSLLTPNFVNETSTLIGDATPLVSAVEKLLGGLLASLT
;
A
#
# COMPACT_ATOMS: atom_id res chain seq x y z
N MET A 1 -87.59 45.02 65.64
CA MET A 1 -87.08 44.21 64.51
C MET A 1 -86.03 45.04 63.79
N ARG A 2 -84.95 44.41 63.28
CA ARG A 2 -83.85 44.94 62.44
C ARG A 2 -82.48 45.04 63.12
N LEU A 3 -81.89 43.84 63.14
CA LEU A 3 -80.53 43.38 62.87
C LEU A 3 -79.41 44.39 62.55
N SER A 4 -78.31 44.19 63.27
CA SER A 4 -76.96 44.77 63.12
C SER A 4 -76.28 44.54 61.77
N THR A 5 -75.39 45.48 61.51
CA THR A 5 -74.20 45.52 60.64
C THR A 5 -73.23 44.34 60.80
N LEU A 6 -72.60 43.91 59.69
CA LEU A 6 -71.25 43.29 59.57
C LEU A 6 -70.94 43.12 58.06
N LEU A 7 -70.01 43.90 57.49
CA LEU A 7 -68.58 43.61 57.29
C LEU A 7 -68.32 42.45 56.33
N LEU A 8 -67.62 42.68 55.20
CA LEU A 8 -66.71 41.69 54.61
C LEU A 8 -65.61 42.39 53.76
N PRO A 9 -64.34 41.92 53.82
CA PRO A 9 -63.16 42.65 53.33
C PRO A 9 -62.72 42.24 51.92
N LEU A 10 -61.79 43.03 51.37
CA LEU A 10 -61.08 42.87 50.10
C LEU A 10 -60.23 41.57 50.09
N LEU A 11 -60.41 40.69 49.10
CA LEU A 11 -59.50 39.56 48.84
C LEU A 11 -58.44 39.95 47.79
N PRO A 12 -57.15 39.59 47.98
CA PRO A 12 -56.13 39.76 46.94
C PRO A 12 -56.25 38.69 45.85
N LEU A 13 -56.08 39.08 44.58
CA LEU A 13 -55.94 38.15 43.46
C LEU A 13 -54.64 37.35 43.60
N ALA A 14 -54.74 36.03 43.74
CA ALA A 14 -53.61 35.13 43.55
C ALA A 14 -53.41 34.84 42.05
N LEU A 15 -52.19 35.06 41.55
CA LEU A 15 -51.75 34.76 40.19
C LEU A 15 -51.61 33.24 40.00
N ALA A 16 -52.32 32.66 39.04
CA ALA A 16 -52.18 31.24 38.68
C ALA A 16 -50.86 31.01 37.92
N ASN A 17 -49.92 30.28 38.51
CA ASN A 17 -48.74 29.79 37.80
C ASN A 17 -49.09 28.43 37.18
N PRO A 18 -49.09 28.23 35.85
CA PRO A 18 -49.48 26.97 35.26
C PRO A 18 -48.44 25.89 35.61
N ASN A 19 -48.90 24.79 36.19
CA ASN A 19 -48.07 23.60 36.40
C ASN A 19 -47.71 23.00 35.02
N PRO A 20 -46.44 22.65 34.73
CA PRO A 20 -46.11 21.97 33.49
C PRO A 20 -46.93 20.69 33.35
N ASN A 21 -47.52 20.48 32.17
CA ASN A 21 -48.25 19.24 31.91
C ASN A 21 -47.31 18.04 32.07
N PRO A 22 -47.76 16.89 32.61
CA PRO A 22 -46.96 15.68 32.65
C PRO A 22 -46.52 15.32 31.23
N VAL A 23 -45.21 15.28 30.98
CA VAL A 23 -44.70 14.68 29.74
C VAL A 23 -44.90 13.18 29.85
N ALA A 24 -45.67 12.60 28.93
CA ALA A 24 -45.71 11.15 28.76
C ALA A 24 -44.27 10.67 28.55
N ALA A 25 -43.90 9.54 29.18
CA ALA A 25 -42.62 8.90 28.90
C ALA A 25 -42.53 8.68 27.38
N PRO A 26 -41.35 8.88 26.75
CA PRO A 26 -41.17 8.56 25.34
C PRO A 26 -41.66 7.14 25.09
N ASP A 27 -42.60 6.97 24.16
CA ASP A 27 -43.02 5.64 23.73
C ASP A 27 -41.77 4.86 23.30
N PRO A 28 -41.66 3.55 23.59
CA PRO A 28 -40.60 2.74 23.03
C PRO A 28 -40.68 2.87 21.51
N GLN A 29 -39.77 3.66 20.93
CA GLN A 29 -39.59 3.67 19.49
C GLN A 29 -39.09 2.29 19.10
N SER A 30 -40.01 1.40 18.77
CA SER A 30 -39.71 0.29 17.88
C SER A 30 -39.36 0.93 16.55
N THR A 31 -38.08 1.26 16.35
CA THR A 31 -37.53 1.56 15.04
C THR A 31 -37.87 0.35 14.19
N GLY A 32 -38.89 0.50 13.34
CA GLY A 32 -39.61 -0.59 12.65
C GLY A 32 -38.79 -1.36 11.62
N GLY A 33 -37.48 -1.47 11.78
CA GLY A 33 -36.63 -2.35 11.02
C GLY A 33 -36.19 -3.54 11.87
N GLY A 34 -36.97 -4.61 11.91
CA GLY A 34 -36.47 -5.87 12.47
C GLY A 34 -35.41 -6.48 11.56
N LEU A 35 -34.65 -7.46 12.03
CA LEU A 35 -33.64 -8.15 11.20
C LEU A 35 -34.19 -8.65 9.85
N LEU A 36 -35.49 -8.98 9.79
CA LEU A 36 -36.16 -9.44 8.58
C LEU A 36 -36.33 -8.35 7.51
N SER A 37 -36.42 -7.07 7.88
CA SER A 37 -36.47 -5.97 6.91
C SER A 37 -35.09 -5.55 6.41
N GLU A 38 -34.03 -5.90 7.14
CA GLU A 38 -32.63 -5.65 6.74
C GLU A 38 -32.03 -6.80 5.92
N LEU A 39 -32.66 -7.98 5.94
CA LEU A 39 -32.26 -9.14 5.14
C LEU A 39 -31.99 -8.82 3.66
N PRO A 40 -32.82 -8.02 2.95
CA PRO A 40 -32.55 -7.67 1.56
C PRO A 40 -31.23 -6.89 1.38
N THR A 41 -30.93 -5.97 2.29
CA THR A 41 -29.70 -5.17 2.26
C THR A 41 -28.48 -6.05 2.56
N ILE A 42 -28.58 -6.92 3.58
CA ILE A 42 -27.52 -7.88 3.92
C ILE A 42 -27.26 -8.84 2.76
N LEU A 43 -28.32 -9.36 2.13
CA LEU A 43 -28.20 -10.26 0.99
C LEU A 43 -27.56 -9.58 -0.23
N ASN A 44 -27.87 -8.31 -0.48
CA ASN A 44 -27.23 -7.54 -1.54
C ASN A 44 -25.73 -7.34 -1.27
N GLY A 45 -25.34 -7.00 -0.03
CA GLY A 45 -23.93 -6.87 0.34
C GLY A 45 -23.16 -8.19 0.21
N VAL A 46 -23.76 -9.32 0.62
CA VAL A 46 -23.14 -10.65 0.44
C VAL A 46 -23.06 -11.04 -1.05
N LYS A 47 -24.07 -10.69 -1.86
CA LYS A 47 -24.03 -10.92 -3.31
C LYS A 47 -22.92 -10.12 -3.99
N GLU A 48 -22.66 -8.90 -3.54
CA GLU A 48 -21.53 -8.09 -4.00
C GLU A 48 -20.19 -8.75 -3.62
N LEU A 49 -20.03 -9.18 -2.36
CA LEU A 49 -18.83 -9.90 -1.90
C LEU A 49 -18.59 -11.23 -2.62
N LEU A 50 -19.67 -11.91 -3.02
CA LEU A 50 -19.62 -13.18 -3.76
C LEU A 50 -19.80 -12.99 -5.27
N SER A 51 -19.70 -11.77 -5.77
CA SER A 51 -19.71 -11.49 -7.21
C SER A 51 -18.48 -12.13 -7.87
N GLU A 52 -18.63 -12.51 -9.14
CA GLU A 52 -17.54 -13.10 -9.92
C GLU A 52 -16.32 -12.18 -9.98
N ASP A 53 -16.54 -10.87 -10.14
CA ASP A 53 -15.49 -9.86 -10.16
C ASP A 53 -14.71 -9.83 -8.83
N THR A 54 -15.42 -9.77 -7.69
CA THR A 54 -14.76 -9.76 -6.37
C THR A 54 -13.99 -11.05 -6.11
N LEU A 55 -14.52 -12.21 -6.52
CA LEU A 55 -13.84 -13.49 -6.37
C LEU A 55 -12.60 -13.60 -7.29
N ASN A 56 -12.66 -13.07 -8.51
CA ASN A 56 -11.53 -13.02 -9.43
C ASN A 56 -10.43 -12.09 -8.92
N ASP A 57 -10.81 -10.94 -8.36
CA ASP A 57 -9.87 -10.00 -7.75
C ASP A 57 -9.18 -10.62 -6.53
N LEU A 58 -9.95 -11.26 -5.63
CA LEU A 58 -9.39 -11.97 -4.48
C LEU A 58 -8.48 -13.13 -4.89
N GLN A 59 -8.85 -13.90 -5.92
CA GLN A 59 -8.01 -14.97 -6.44
C GLN A 59 -6.69 -14.43 -6.99
N THR A 60 -6.73 -13.29 -7.68
CA THR A 60 -5.54 -12.60 -8.20
C THR A 60 -4.65 -12.10 -7.06
N ILE A 61 -5.23 -11.48 -6.03
CA ILE A 61 -4.50 -11.00 -4.85
C ILE A 61 -3.87 -12.17 -4.10
N VAL A 62 -4.60 -13.27 -3.88
CA VAL A 62 -4.10 -14.44 -3.17
C VAL A 62 -2.99 -15.13 -3.97
N LYS A 63 -3.13 -15.29 -5.29
CA LYS A 63 -2.07 -15.85 -6.15
C LYS A 63 -0.84 -14.94 -6.21
N GLY A 64 -1.05 -13.64 -6.37
CA GLY A 64 0.03 -12.65 -6.38
C GLY A 64 0.78 -12.62 -5.04
N GLY A 65 0.04 -12.60 -3.94
CA GLY A 65 0.58 -12.69 -2.58
C GLY A 65 1.31 -14.01 -2.34
N ALA A 66 0.74 -15.14 -2.79
CA ALA A 66 1.39 -16.44 -2.73
C ALA A 66 2.75 -16.38 -3.46
N VAL A 67 2.81 -15.93 -4.71
CA VAL A 67 4.07 -15.79 -5.46
C VAL A 67 5.12 -14.95 -4.70
N LEU A 68 4.72 -13.82 -4.10
CA LEU A 68 5.61 -12.96 -3.30
C LEU A 68 6.08 -13.62 -2.00
N LEU A 69 5.22 -14.43 -1.38
CA LEU A 69 5.54 -15.20 -0.16
C LEU A 69 6.16 -16.57 -0.47
N GLY A 70 6.42 -16.86 -1.74
CA GLY A 70 6.96 -18.14 -2.18
C GLY A 70 5.92 -19.25 -2.38
N GLY A 71 4.90 -19.01 -3.21
CA GLY A 71 3.92 -19.97 -3.74
C GLY A 71 3.92 -20.18 -5.29
N ASP A 72 3.12 -21.16 -5.73
CA ASP A 72 2.81 -21.74 -7.06
C ASP A 72 3.94 -22.12 -8.05
N ASN A 73 5.06 -21.39 -8.16
CA ASN A 73 6.37 -21.96 -8.57
C ASN A 73 7.51 -21.14 -7.93
N PRO A 74 7.63 -21.19 -6.61
CA PRO A 74 8.33 -20.20 -5.82
C PRO A 74 9.81 -20.44 -5.64
N ALA A 75 10.29 -21.65 -5.92
CA ALA A 75 11.67 -22.01 -5.68
C ALA A 75 12.63 -21.11 -6.44
N ASN A 76 12.31 -20.71 -7.67
CA ASN A 76 13.22 -19.90 -8.48
C ASN A 76 13.25 -18.43 -8.05
N ILE A 77 12.09 -17.84 -7.72
CA ILE A 77 12.02 -16.46 -7.25
C ILE A 77 12.57 -16.35 -5.83
N ALA A 78 12.20 -17.26 -4.91
CA ALA A 78 12.76 -17.29 -3.56
C ALA A 78 14.27 -17.58 -3.58
N LYS A 79 14.76 -18.43 -4.50
CA LYS A 79 16.19 -18.63 -4.70
C LYS A 79 16.85 -17.38 -5.28
N LEU A 80 16.29 -16.75 -6.31
CA LEU A 80 16.84 -15.53 -6.91
C LEU A 80 16.88 -14.36 -5.91
N LEU A 81 15.84 -14.21 -5.10
CA LEU A 81 15.71 -13.18 -4.06
C LEU A 81 16.30 -13.60 -2.70
N SER A 82 16.92 -14.78 -2.61
CA SER A 82 17.61 -15.20 -1.38
C SER A 82 18.76 -14.24 -1.06
N ASN A 83 19.03 -14.01 0.23
CA ASN A 83 20.10 -13.11 0.66
C ASN A 83 21.44 -13.44 -0.01
N ASP A 84 21.79 -14.71 -0.14
CA ASP A 84 23.04 -15.14 -0.80
C ASP A 84 23.12 -14.69 -2.26
N ASN A 85 22.02 -14.82 -3.02
CA ASN A 85 21.99 -14.44 -4.42
C ASN A 85 21.87 -12.92 -4.60
N VAL A 86 21.10 -12.24 -3.74
CA VAL A 86 21.04 -10.77 -3.72
C VAL A 86 22.41 -10.18 -3.41
N ASN A 87 23.13 -10.71 -2.42
CA ASN A 87 24.49 -10.28 -2.09
C ASN A 87 25.46 -10.53 -3.24
N LYS A 88 25.45 -11.73 -3.84
CA LYS A 88 26.29 -12.02 -5.03
C LYS A 88 25.98 -11.10 -6.20
N LEU A 89 24.70 -10.80 -6.43
CA LEU A 89 24.30 -9.88 -7.49
C LEU A 89 24.74 -8.45 -7.17
N GLN A 90 24.60 -8.01 -5.92
CA GLN A 90 25.09 -6.71 -5.47
C GLN A 90 26.61 -6.60 -5.65
N ASP A 91 27.37 -7.62 -5.23
CA ASP A 91 28.82 -7.66 -5.42
C ASP A 91 29.20 -7.54 -6.91
N VAL A 92 28.52 -8.28 -7.80
CA VAL A 92 28.75 -8.17 -9.25
C VAL A 92 28.43 -6.77 -9.77
N ILE A 93 27.31 -6.20 -9.34
CA ILE A 93 26.88 -4.85 -9.75
C ILE A 93 27.88 -3.80 -9.25
N ASP A 94 28.37 -3.90 -8.02
CA ASP A 94 29.34 -2.95 -7.45
C ASP A 94 30.69 -3.03 -8.15
N ASN A 95 31.16 -4.24 -8.44
CA ASN A 95 32.38 -4.44 -9.25
C ASN A 95 32.20 -3.92 -10.67
N ALA A 96 31.07 -4.24 -11.32
CA ALA A 96 30.76 -3.74 -12.66
C ALA A 96 30.67 -2.22 -12.68
N HIS A 97 30.03 -1.59 -11.70
CA HIS A 97 29.95 -0.14 -11.58
C HIS A 97 31.33 0.50 -11.42
N SER A 98 32.20 -0.10 -10.59
CA SER A 98 33.58 0.35 -10.40
C SER A 98 34.43 0.24 -11.67
N LEU A 99 34.21 -0.81 -12.47
CA LEU A 99 34.92 -1.02 -13.73
C LEU A 99 34.34 -0.17 -14.88
N LEU A 100 33.03 0.03 -14.94
CA LEU A 100 32.35 0.74 -16.04
C LEU A 100 32.33 2.26 -15.84
N THR A 101 33.33 2.81 -15.14
CA THR A 101 33.50 4.26 -15.06
C THR A 101 33.92 4.81 -16.43
N PRO A 102 33.46 6.02 -16.82
CA PRO A 102 33.86 6.61 -18.10
C PRO A 102 35.37 6.71 -18.26
N ASN A 103 36.10 7.02 -17.18
CA ASN A 103 37.56 7.11 -17.21
C ASN A 103 38.21 5.76 -17.50
N PHE A 104 37.87 4.71 -16.74
CA PHE A 104 38.44 3.38 -16.93
C PHE A 104 38.13 2.80 -18.31
N VAL A 105 36.90 2.97 -18.80
CA VAL A 105 36.50 2.50 -20.13
C VAL A 105 37.26 3.25 -21.23
N ASN A 106 37.41 4.56 -21.13
CA ASN A 106 38.16 5.35 -22.12
C ASN A 106 39.65 4.96 -22.12
N GLU A 107 40.30 4.90 -20.95
CA GLU A 107 41.71 4.54 -20.82
C GLU A 107 41.98 3.12 -21.33
N THR A 108 41.10 2.16 -20.99
CA THR A 108 41.22 0.77 -21.46
C THR A 108 41.03 0.69 -22.98
N SER A 109 40.07 1.41 -23.54
CA SER A 109 39.84 1.47 -24.99
C SER A 109 41.05 2.05 -25.73
N THR A 110 41.62 3.15 -25.21
CA THR A 110 42.86 3.74 -25.74
C THR A 110 44.03 2.77 -25.64
N LEU A 111 44.25 2.14 -24.49
CA LEU A 111 45.33 1.17 -24.31
C LEU A 111 45.23 0.01 -25.29
N ILE A 112 44.04 -0.55 -25.49
CA ILE A 112 43.81 -1.64 -26.46
C ILE A 112 44.06 -1.15 -27.90
N GLY A 113 43.62 0.07 -28.21
CA GLY A 113 43.87 0.72 -29.51
C GLY A 113 45.36 0.92 -29.79
N ASP A 114 46.12 1.36 -28.79
CA ASP A 114 47.55 1.68 -28.91
C ASP A 114 48.45 0.43 -28.86
N ALA A 115 48.02 -0.62 -28.16
CA ALA A 115 48.78 -1.86 -28.04
C ALA A 115 48.90 -2.60 -29.39
N THR A 116 47.87 -2.54 -30.25
CA THR A 116 47.86 -3.29 -31.52
C THR A 116 48.97 -2.82 -32.49
N PRO A 117 49.14 -1.51 -32.77
CA PRO A 117 50.27 -1.00 -33.53
C PRO A 117 51.63 -1.31 -32.89
N LEU A 118 51.73 -1.24 -31.56
CA LEU A 118 52.97 -1.50 -30.85
C LEU A 118 53.45 -2.93 -31.05
N VAL A 119 52.55 -3.92 -30.92
CA VAL A 119 52.87 -5.34 -31.19
C VAL A 119 53.37 -5.52 -32.62
N SER A 120 52.69 -4.92 -33.59
CA SER A 120 53.11 -4.98 -35.01
C SER A 120 54.49 -4.35 -35.26
N ALA A 121 54.80 -3.24 -34.57
CA ALA A 121 56.09 -2.58 -34.68
C ALA A 121 57.22 -3.44 -34.09
N VAL A 122 56.97 -4.10 -32.96
CA VAL A 122 57.92 -5.04 -32.34
C VAL A 122 58.17 -6.23 -33.25
N GLU A 123 57.14 -6.83 -33.84
CA GLU A 123 57.29 -7.94 -34.80
C GLU A 123 58.17 -7.55 -35.99
N LYS A 124 57.95 -6.37 -36.58
CA LYS A 124 58.76 -5.86 -37.70
C LYS A 124 60.21 -5.61 -37.28
N LEU A 125 60.43 -5.01 -36.11
CA LEU A 125 61.77 -4.75 -35.60
C LEU A 125 62.54 -6.04 -35.39
N LEU A 126 61.92 -7.03 -34.73
CA LEU A 126 62.51 -8.34 -34.50
C LEU A 126 62.79 -9.07 -35.81
N GLY A 127 61.84 -9.06 -36.76
CA GLY A 127 62.03 -9.63 -38.09
C GLY A 127 63.20 -9.00 -38.84
N GLY A 128 63.33 -7.67 -38.76
CA GLY A 128 64.46 -6.94 -39.35
C GLY A 128 65.80 -7.27 -38.71
N LEU A 129 65.87 -7.39 -37.37
CA LEU A 129 67.08 -7.81 -36.67
C LEU A 129 67.51 -9.23 -37.06
N LEU A 130 66.56 -10.17 -37.12
CA LEU A 130 66.84 -11.56 -37.48
C LEU A 130 67.34 -11.67 -38.92
N ALA A 131 66.72 -10.96 -39.86
CA ALA A 131 67.16 -10.92 -41.26
C ALA A 131 68.55 -10.29 -41.43
N SER A 132 68.99 -9.45 -40.50
CA SER A 132 70.34 -8.87 -40.49
C SER A 132 71.41 -9.83 -39.96
N LEU A 133 71.03 -10.92 -39.29
CA LEU A 133 71.94 -11.89 -38.66
C LEU A 133 72.13 -13.17 -39.49
N THR A 134 71.32 -13.37 -40.54
CA THR A 134 71.33 -14.53 -41.44
C THR A 134 71.76 -14.13 -42.84
#